data_AF-A0A2W6ZMM8-F1
#
_entry.id   AF-A0A2W6ZMM8-F1
#
_cell.length_a   1.000
_cell.length_b   1.000
_cell.length_c   1.000
_cell.angle_alpha   90.00
_cell.angle_beta   90.00
_cell.angle_gamma   90.00
#
_symmetry.space_group_name_H-M   'P 1'
#
loop_
_entity.id
_entity.type
_entity.pdbx_description
1 polymer ?
#
loop_
_entity_poly.entity_id
_entity_poly.type
_entity_poly.pdbx_seq_one_letter_code
_entity_poly.pdbx_strand_id
1 'polypeptide(L)'
;MYPKNPFFQKCLIFLESLPNIKATIQGEPYFSSEVLADGELIISTSNKTTNYICEIKTGITNHIVDQVAEYFANLGKRLNNKQRPLLVTRSLSSLVVDRLLERDIEFIDIDGNIYLNSSDIYIAVRNQTFKDNTNKSLEITAAALQVMCTLLTYPQKLISTNNNFDKQISDIADMSGVTAKTVKSTLKKLQDLDFIRREKRGYGIVDYVKLLERWEFGYAERLRAKLLIETYSPIGKQSLSEIENMIKMFAGVYKYSIGGEFAASIITGHLRPSSVTLHLHKETIDYHREIAVSFRLKPNPEGNITFFQDIGQYGSSYEYGGQTDHIINPLLIHAELVRTGDSRLKETAQLIFDKYIEEIAQR
;
A
#
# COMPACT_ATOMS: atom_id res chain seq x y z
N MET A 1 -16.27 30.70 -16.65
CA MET A 1 -14.85 31.07 -16.50
C MET A 1 -14.05 29.78 -16.34
N TYR A 2 -12.82 29.66 -16.85
CA TYR A 2 -12.01 28.49 -16.53
C TYR A 2 -11.56 28.60 -15.06
N PRO A 3 -11.89 27.62 -14.19
CA PRO A 3 -11.53 27.70 -12.78
C PRO A 3 -10.02 27.63 -12.58
N LYS A 4 -9.52 28.33 -11.55
CA LYS A 4 -8.10 28.30 -11.19
C LYS A 4 -7.79 27.10 -10.29
N ASN A 5 -8.75 26.68 -9.46
CA ASN A 5 -8.58 25.59 -8.54
C ASN A 5 -8.57 24.23 -9.28
N PRO A 6 -7.55 23.37 -9.05
CA PRO A 6 -7.43 22.08 -9.73
C PRO A 6 -8.57 21.11 -9.40
N PHE A 7 -9.23 21.22 -8.24
CA PHE A 7 -10.40 20.42 -7.92
C PHE A 7 -11.57 20.75 -8.85
N PHE A 8 -11.87 22.05 -9.03
CA PHE A 8 -12.93 22.46 -9.94
C PHE A 8 -12.62 22.11 -11.40
N GLN A 9 -11.36 22.22 -11.83
CA GLN A 9 -10.97 21.78 -13.17
C GLN A 9 -11.30 20.29 -13.38
N LYS A 10 -10.92 19.42 -12.42
CA LYS A 10 -11.25 17.99 -12.50
C LYS A 10 -12.75 17.72 -12.44
N CYS A 11 -13.47 18.37 -11.53
CA CYS A 11 -14.93 18.22 -11.41
C CYS A 11 -15.65 18.59 -12.71
N LEU A 12 -15.25 19.69 -13.37
CA LEU A 12 -15.82 20.08 -14.65
C LEU A 12 -15.57 19.03 -15.73
N ILE A 13 -14.34 18.49 -15.83
CA ILE A 13 -14.01 17.44 -16.81
C ILE A 13 -14.95 16.23 -16.65
N PHE A 14 -15.19 15.76 -15.43
CA PHE A 14 -16.08 14.62 -15.19
C PHE A 14 -17.54 14.95 -15.51
N LEU A 15 -18.05 16.10 -15.07
CA LEU A 15 -19.42 16.52 -15.37
C LEU A 15 -19.66 16.67 -16.87
N GLU A 16 -18.73 17.30 -17.59
CA GLU A 16 -18.83 17.50 -19.05
C GLU A 16 -18.62 16.21 -19.85
N SER A 17 -17.99 15.19 -19.27
CA SER A 17 -17.92 13.84 -19.86
C SER A 17 -19.29 13.13 -19.88
N LEU A 18 -20.24 13.54 -19.04
CA LEU A 18 -21.56 12.94 -18.97
C LEU A 18 -22.44 13.46 -20.12
N PRO A 19 -23.22 12.58 -20.77
CA PRO A 19 -24.04 12.99 -21.90
C PRO A 19 -25.08 14.02 -21.46
N ASN A 20 -25.24 15.08 -22.26
CA ASN A 20 -26.22 16.14 -22.06
C ASN A 20 -26.05 16.95 -20.75
N ILE A 21 -24.85 16.95 -20.16
CA ILE A 21 -24.51 17.80 -19.02
C ILE A 21 -23.58 18.92 -19.48
N LYS A 22 -23.87 20.14 -19.02
CA LYS A 22 -22.95 21.28 -19.10
C LYS A 22 -22.72 21.81 -17.69
N ALA A 23 -21.48 22.08 -17.35
CA ALA A 23 -21.09 22.54 -16.03
C ALA A 23 -20.22 23.79 -16.15
N THR A 24 -20.48 24.81 -15.34
CA THR A 24 -19.71 26.05 -15.38
C THR A 24 -19.49 26.61 -13.98
N ILE A 25 -18.25 27.00 -13.69
CA ILE A 25 -17.93 27.76 -12.47
C ILE A 25 -18.20 29.25 -12.75
N GLN A 26 -19.10 29.84 -11.95
CA GLN A 26 -19.45 31.27 -12.01
C GLN A 26 -18.62 32.11 -11.04
N GLY A 27 -18.28 31.58 -9.87
CA GLY A 27 -17.49 32.27 -8.84
C GLY A 27 -16.45 31.35 -8.20
N GLU A 28 -15.26 31.90 -7.95
CA GLU A 28 -14.15 31.25 -7.24
C GLU A 28 -13.28 32.32 -6.55
N PRO A 29 -13.51 32.65 -5.25
CA PRO A 29 -14.51 32.07 -4.35
C PRO A 29 -15.94 32.58 -4.61
N TYR A 30 -16.92 31.92 -4.00
CA TYR A 30 -18.29 32.44 -3.91
C TYR A 30 -18.48 33.24 -2.62
N PHE A 31 -19.15 34.39 -2.72
CA PHE A 31 -19.44 35.25 -1.58
C PHE A 31 -20.86 35.83 -1.67
N SER A 32 -21.60 35.75 -0.56
CA SER A 32 -22.86 36.43 -0.33
C SER A 32 -22.88 37.09 1.05
N SER A 33 -23.96 37.80 1.39
CA SER A 33 -24.14 38.37 2.73
C SER A 33 -24.14 37.33 3.84
N GLU A 34 -24.48 36.08 3.53
CA GLU A 34 -24.65 35.00 4.52
C GLU A 34 -23.63 33.88 4.39
N VAL A 35 -22.93 33.73 3.26
CA VAL A 35 -22.07 32.56 2.98
C VAL A 35 -20.78 32.98 2.25
N LEU A 36 -19.65 32.44 2.72
CA LEU A 36 -18.38 32.41 2.02
C LEU A 36 -18.07 30.94 1.71
N ALA A 37 -17.80 30.61 0.45
CA ALA A 37 -17.54 29.24 0.00
C ALA A 37 -16.48 29.22 -1.11
N ASP A 38 -15.94 28.04 -1.42
CA ASP A 38 -14.85 27.89 -2.37
C ASP A 38 -15.27 28.18 -3.82
N GLY A 39 -16.54 28.01 -4.17
CA GLY A 39 -17.03 28.41 -5.48
C GLY A 39 -18.52 28.23 -5.72
N GLU A 40 -18.97 28.66 -6.89
CA GLU A 40 -20.35 28.51 -7.38
C GLU A 40 -20.33 27.75 -8.70
N LEU A 41 -21.00 26.60 -8.72
CA LEU A 41 -21.10 25.69 -9.85
C LEU A 41 -22.54 25.65 -10.37
N ILE A 42 -22.71 26.00 -11.65
CA ILE A 42 -23.98 25.82 -12.34
C ILE A 42 -23.91 24.60 -13.22
N ILE A 43 -24.85 23.67 -13.03
CA ILE A 43 -25.02 22.48 -13.85
C ILE A 43 -26.32 22.62 -14.62
N SER A 44 -26.26 22.46 -15.94
CA SER A 44 -27.43 22.50 -16.82
C SER A 44 -27.55 21.23 -17.65
N THR A 45 -28.81 20.80 -17.83
CA THR A 45 -29.23 19.79 -18.81
C THR A 45 -29.91 20.50 -19.98
N SER A 46 -30.47 19.75 -20.93
CA SER A 46 -31.22 20.32 -22.06
C SER A 46 -32.34 21.28 -21.64
N ASN A 47 -33.00 21.03 -20.51
CA ASN A 47 -34.22 21.75 -20.11
C ASN A 47 -34.19 22.31 -18.68
N LYS A 48 -33.17 21.99 -17.88
CA LYS A 48 -33.14 22.32 -16.44
C LYS A 48 -31.76 22.83 -16.01
N THR A 49 -31.72 23.59 -14.93
CA THR A 49 -30.48 24.16 -14.40
C THR A 49 -30.52 24.20 -12.88
N THR A 50 -29.44 23.74 -12.24
CA THR A 50 -29.28 23.73 -10.78
C THR A 50 -28.04 24.53 -10.41
N ASN A 51 -28.16 25.35 -9.37
CA ASN A 51 -27.06 26.17 -8.83
C ASN A 51 -26.53 25.55 -7.53
N TYR A 52 -25.24 25.25 -7.50
CA TYR A 52 -24.54 24.67 -6.36
C TYR A 52 -23.51 25.63 -5.78
N ILE A 53 -23.50 25.74 -4.46
CA ILE A 53 -22.44 26.41 -3.69
C ILE A 53 -21.48 25.33 -3.18
N CYS A 54 -20.25 25.38 -3.70
CA CYS A 54 -19.26 24.34 -3.53
C CYS A 54 -18.34 24.61 -2.34
N GLU A 55 -18.12 23.56 -1.54
CA GLU A 55 -17.16 23.54 -0.44
C GLU A 55 -16.16 22.42 -0.63
N ILE A 56 -14.87 22.77 -0.62
CA ILE A 56 -13.78 21.84 -0.83
C ILE A 56 -13.32 21.30 0.53
N LYS A 57 -13.51 20.00 0.77
CA LYS A 57 -12.98 19.30 1.95
C LYS A 57 -12.20 18.07 1.49
N THR A 58 -10.91 17.99 1.79
CA THR A 58 -10.00 17.00 1.17
C THR A 58 -9.63 15.81 2.07
N GLY A 59 -10.03 15.83 3.34
CA GLY A 59 -9.66 14.82 4.35
C GLY A 59 -10.83 13.96 4.84
N ILE A 60 -11.82 13.68 3.97
CA ILE A 60 -13.04 12.99 4.40
C ILE A 60 -12.75 11.51 4.65
N THR A 61 -12.83 11.12 5.92
CA THR A 61 -12.72 9.73 6.40
C THR A 61 -14.02 9.30 7.06
N ASN A 62 -14.20 7.99 7.24
CA ASN A 62 -15.41 7.43 7.88
C ASN A 62 -15.70 8.04 9.26
N HIS A 63 -14.66 8.40 10.02
CA HIS A 63 -14.80 8.97 11.37
C HIS A 63 -15.35 10.39 11.41
N ILE A 64 -15.24 11.15 10.31
CA ILE A 64 -15.66 12.55 10.26
C ILE A 64 -16.89 12.80 9.37
N VAL A 65 -17.46 11.75 8.75
CA VAL A 65 -18.61 11.89 7.85
C VAL A 65 -19.81 12.53 8.54
N ASP A 66 -20.07 12.19 9.80
CA ASP A 66 -21.19 12.75 10.56
C ASP A 66 -21.02 14.26 10.79
N GLN A 67 -19.79 14.70 11.09
CA GLN A 67 -19.46 16.12 11.22
C GLN A 67 -19.59 16.86 9.88
N VAL A 68 -19.17 16.24 8.78
CA VAL A 68 -19.32 16.79 7.42
C VAL A 68 -20.80 16.93 7.08
N ALA A 69 -21.61 15.91 7.36
CA ALA A 69 -23.05 15.97 7.11
C ALA A 69 -23.72 17.11 7.89
N GLU A 70 -23.37 17.29 9.16
CA GLU A 70 -23.86 18.40 9.97
C GLU A 70 -23.44 19.77 9.38
N TYR A 71 -22.18 19.89 8.94
CA TYR A 71 -21.68 21.09 8.27
C TYR A 71 -22.51 21.43 7.03
N PHE A 72 -22.72 20.46 6.14
CA PHE A 72 -23.45 20.66 4.88
C PHE A 72 -24.94 20.91 5.10
N ALA A 73 -25.54 20.29 6.12
CA ALA A 73 -26.92 20.60 6.53
C ALA A 73 -27.07 22.05 7.02
N ASN A 74 -26.12 22.55 7.81
CA ASN A 74 -26.13 23.93 8.29
C ASN A 74 -25.80 24.93 7.19
N LEU A 75 -24.91 24.58 6.25
CA LEU A 75 -24.65 25.38 5.05
C LEU A 75 -25.93 25.52 4.22
N GLY A 76 -26.65 24.41 3.96
CA GLY A 76 -27.90 24.43 3.20
C GLY A 76 -28.96 25.38 3.78
N LYS A 77 -29.05 25.52 5.11
CA LYS A 77 -29.98 26.46 5.76
C LYS A 77 -29.66 27.94 5.53
N ARG A 78 -28.40 28.27 5.21
CA ARG A 78 -27.91 29.63 4.93
C ARG A 78 -27.93 29.96 3.43
N LEU A 79 -28.30 28.99 2.59
CA LEU A 79 -28.39 29.18 1.15
C LEU A 79 -29.80 29.59 0.75
N ASN A 80 -29.88 30.35 -0.34
CA ASN A 80 -31.14 30.78 -0.91
C ASN A 80 -31.89 29.56 -1.48
N ASN A 81 -33.22 29.60 -1.58
CA ASN A 81 -34.03 28.46 -2.06
C ASN A 81 -33.71 27.94 -3.48
N LYS A 82 -32.89 28.67 -4.24
CA LYS A 82 -32.42 28.29 -5.59
C LYS A 82 -31.01 27.68 -5.60
N GLN A 83 -30.36 27.62 -4.44
CA GLN A 83 -28.98 27.17 -4.27
C GLN A 83 -28.94 25.90 -3.41
N ARG A 84 -27.97 25.05 -3.67
CA ARG A 84 -27.77 23.80 -2.94
C ARG A 84 -26.30 23.65 -2.54
N PRO A 85 -26.00 23.09 -1.36
CA PRO A 85 -24.62 22.89 -0.97
C PRO A 85 -24.04 21.68 -1.72
N LEU A 86 -22.78 21.75 -2.16
CA LEU A 86 -22.11 20.64 -2.85
C LEU A 86 -20.72 20.40 -2.28
N LEU A 87 -20.46 19.17 -1.85
CA LEU A 87 -19.14 18.76 -1.39
C LEU A 87 -18.23 18.46 -2.59
N VAL A 88 -17.09 19.14 -2.68
CA VAL A 88 -16.01 18.80 -3.61
C VAL A 88 -14.83 18.25 -2.83
N THR A 89 -14.31 17.08 -3.20
CA THR A 89 -13.34 16.36 -2.35
C THR A 89 -12.29 15.58 -3.14
N ARG A 90 -11.23 15.14 -2.45
CA ARG A 90 -10.37 14.06 -2.93
C ARG A 90 -11.12 12.73 -2.99
N SER A 91 -10.50 11.76 -3.64
CA SER A 91 -10.91 10.36 -3.75
C SER A 91 -11.57 9.84 -2.48
N LEU A 92 -12.82 9.42 -2.61
CA LEU A 92 -13.58 8.83 -1.50
C LEU A 92 -13.47 7.31 -1.52
N SER A 93 -13.35 6.69 -0.34
CA SER A 93 -13.50 5.24 -0.23
C SER A 93 -14.98 4.84 -0.41
N SER A 94 -15.24 3.61 -0.86
CA SER A 94 -16.62 3.13 -1.05
C SER A 94 -17.46 3.24 0.22
N LEU A 95 -16.86 2.97 1.39
CA LEU A 95 -17.53 3.13 2.68
C LEU A 95 -17.97 4.57 2.94
N VAL A 96 -17.12 5.56 2.63
CA VAL A 96 -17.46 6.97 2.82
C VAL A 96 -18.52 7.41 1.81
N VAL A 97 -18.45 6.95 0.56
CA VAL A 97 -19.50 7.16 -0.44
C VAL A 97 -20.85 6.66 0.04
N ASP A 98 -20.92 5.42 0.55
CA ASP A 98 -22.16 4.84 1.07
C ASP A 98 -22.71 5.68 2.24
N ARG A 99 -21.85 6.12 3.15
CA ARG A 99 -22.25 6.92 4.32
C ARG A 99 -22.73 8.33 3.94
N LEU A 100 -22.17 8.95 2.90
CA LEU A 100 -22.64 10.24 2.36
C LEU A 100 -24.00 10.08 1.67
N LEU A 101 -24.21 9.00 0.92
CA LEU A 101 -25.48 8.68 0.28
C LEU A 101 -26.61 8.43 1.29
N GLU A 102 -26.33 7.67 2.36
CA GLU A 102 -27.28 7.46 3.46
C GLU A 102 -27.77 8.77 4.10
N ARG A 103 -26.97 9.84 4.00
CA ARG A 103 -27.23 11.16 4.60
C ARG A 103 -27.70 12.19 3.57
N ASP A 104 -27.92 11.78 2.32
CA ASP A 104 -28.31 12.65 1.21
C ASP A 104 -27.39 13.87 1.03
N ILE A 105 -26.09 13.67 1.24
CA ILE A 105 -25.08 14.71 1.00
C ILE A 105 -24.65 14.65 -0.45
N GLU A 106 -24.95 15.70 -1.22
CA GLU A 106 -24.51 15.82 -2.62
C GLU A 106 -22.99 16.07 -2.68
N PHE A 107 -22.28 15.32 -3.52
CA PHE A 107 -20.82 15.40 -3.63
C PHE A 107 -20.28 15.10 -5.02
N ILE A 108 -19.06 15.58 -5.28
CA ILE A 108 -18.20 15.20 -6.40
C ILE A 108 -16.78 14.97 -5.88
N ASP A 109 -16.18 13.83 -6.19
CA ASP A 109 -14.75 13.60 -5.94
C ASP A 109 -13.89 13.67 -7.20
N ILE A 110 -12.58 13.77 -7.02
CA ILE A 110 -11.62 13.83 -8.14
C ILE A 110 -11.45 12.51 -8.90
N ASP A 111 -12.04 11.42 -8.43
CA ASP A 111 -12.04 10.12 -9.11
C ASP A 111 -13.32 9.92 -9.92
N GLY A 112 -14.26 10.86 -9.90
CA GLY A 112 -15.48 10.83 -10.70
C GLY A 112 -16.68 10.19 -10.00
N ASN A 113 -16.61 9.92 -8.69
CA ASN A 113 -17.83 9.65 -7.93
C ASN A 113 -18.65 10.94 -7.81
N ILE A 114 -19.88 10.90 -8.28
CA ILE A 114 -20.82 12.02 -8.31
C ILE A 114 -22.13 11.55 -7.71
N TYR A 115 -22.63 12.30 -6.74
CA TYR A 115 -24.00 12.19 -6.29
C TYR A 115 -24.64 13.57 -6.24
N LEU A 116 -25.63 13.77 -7.10
CA LEU A 116 -26.50 14.94 -7.15
C LEU A 116 -27.94 14.42 -7.12
N ASN A 117 -28.74 14.94 -6.21
CA ASN A 117 -30.10 14.54 -5.93
C ASN A 117 -31.01 15.76 -5.77
N SER A 118 -31.10 16.55 -6.85
CA SER A 118 -32.05 17.65 -6.94
C SER A 118 -33.28 17.24 -7.75
N SER A 119 -34.40 17.94 -7.54
CA SER A 119 -35.63 17.75 -8.34
C SER A 119 -35.43 17.98 -9.84
N ASP A 120 -34.36 18.69 -10.20
CA ASP A 120 -34.05 19.09 -11.56
C ASP A 120 -32.98 18.26 -12.23
N ILE A 121 -32.03 17.76 -11.43
CA ILE A 121 -30.88 16.99 -11.87
C ILE A 121 -30.63 15.89 -10.85
N TYR A 122 -30.81 14.64 -11.28
CA TYR A 122 -30.37 13.46 -10.55
C TYR A 122 -29.20 12.82 -11.29
N ILE A 123 -28.04 12.77 -10.64
CA ILE A 123 -26.83 12.14 -11.15
C ILE A 123 -26.26 11.29 -10.03
N ALA A 124 -26.28 9.98 -10.19
CA ALA A 124 -25.57 9.06 -9.32
C ALA A 124 -24.57 8.30 -10.18
N VAL A 125 -23.35 8.83 -10.26
CA VAL A 125 -22.21 8.14 -10.86
C VAL A 125 -21.40 7.60 -9.72
N ARG A 126 -21.49 6.30 -9.49
CA ARG A 126 -20.41 5.62 -8.80
C ARG A 126 -19.37 5.35 -9.86
N ASN A 127 -18.27 6.09 -9.86
CA ASN A 127 -17.09 5.65 -10.56
C ASN A 127 -16.45 4.53 -9.73
N GLN A 128 -17.17 3.42 -9.60
CA GLN A 128 -16.51 2.15 -9.70
C GLN A 128 -15.98 2.18 -11.13
N THR A 129 -14.70 2.47 -11.31
CA THR A 129 -14.07 2.08 -12.56
C THR A 129 -14.52 0.64 -12.80
N PHE A 130 -15.33 0.41 -13.83
CA PHE A 130 -15.49 -0.90 -14.40
C PHE A 130 -14.08 -1.28 -14.86
N LYS A 131 -13.28 -1.83 -13.96
CA LYS A 131 -12.43 -2.94 -14.33
C LYS A 131 -13.41 -4.05 -14.67
N ASP A 132 -13.87 -4.05 -15.92
CA ASP A 132 -14.58 -5.18 -16.48
C ASP A 132 -13.56 -6.33 -16.60
N ASN A 133 -13.35 -6.97 -15.45
CA ASN A 133 -12.79 -8.28 -15.21
C ASN A 133 -12.88 -8.53 -13.71
N THR A 134 -14.07 -8.91 -13.26
CA THR A 134 -14.34 -9.47 -11.92
C THR A 134 -14.11 -8.52 -10.74
N ASN A 135 -15.14 -8.36 -9.89
CA ASN A 135 -14.94 -8.27 -8.45
C ASN A 135 -14.31 -9.58 -7.95
N LYS A 136 -13.05 -9.80 -8.30
CA LYS A 136 -12.09 -10.21 -7.32
C LYS A 136 -11.50 -8.89 -6.86
N SER A 137 -11.76 -8.49 -5.62
CA SER A 137 -10.60 -8.09 -4.81
C SER A 137 -9.60 -9.21 -5.11
N LEU A 138 -8.62 -8.93 -5.98
CA LEU A 138 -7.68 -9.94 -6.44
C LEU A 138 -6.82 -10.19 -5.23
N GLU A 139 -7.33 -11.08 -4.38
CA GLU A 139 -6.75 -11.39 -3.09
C GLU A 139 -5.30 -11.72 -3.38
N ILE A 140 -4.42 -10.86 -2.89
CA ILE A 140 -2.99 -11.06 -3.02
C ILE A 140 -2.68 -12.13 -1.99
N THR A 141 -2.65 -13.37 -2.47
CA THR A 141 -2.35 -14.53 -1.64
C THR A 141 -0.90 -14.44 -1.15
N ALA A 142 -0.58 -15.16 -0.09
CA ALA A 142 0.80 -15.24 0.39
C ALA A 142 1.78 -15.69 -0.72
N ALA A 143 1.36 -16.59 -1.62
CA ALA A 143 2.18 -17.01 -2.75
C ALA A 143 2.39 -15.88 -3.78
N ALA A 144 1.38 -15.02 -4.02
CA ALA A 144 1.55 -13.84 -4.85
C ALA A 144 2.49 -12.81 -4.20
N LEU A 145 2.44 -12.65 -2.87
CA LEU A 145 3.38 -11.81 -2.13
C LEU A 145 4.82 -12.32 -2.20
N GLN A 146 5.04 -13.64 -2.24
CA GLN A 146 6.37 -14.22 -2.49
C GLN A 146 6.89 -13.86 -3.89
N VAL A 147 6.03 -13.93 -4.92
CA VAL A 147 6.38 -13.48 -6.27
C VAL A 147 6.72 -11.99 -6.27
N MET A 148 5.87 -11.14 -5.70
CA MET A 148 6.10 -9.69 -5.62
C MET A 148 7.43 -9.35 -4.93
N CYS A 149 7.76 -10.04 -3.83
CA CYS A 149 9.06 -9.88 -3.16
C CYS A 149 10.22 -10.15 -4.13
N THR A 150 10.15 -11.23 -4.91
CA THR A 150 11.16 -11.55 -5.95
C THR A 150 11.22 -10.48 -7.04
N LEU A 151 10.08 -9.95 -7.48
CA LEU A 151 10.04 -8.90 -8.50
C LEU A 151 10.65 -7.58 -8.01
N LEU A 152 10.37 -7.20 -6.76
CA LEU A 152 10.94 -6.00 -6.15
C LEU A 152 12.44 -6.16 -5.88
N THR A 153 12.87 -7.35 -5.48
CA THR A 153 14.28 -7.66 -5.21
C THR A 153 15.11 -7.73 -6.50
N TYR A 154 14.52 -8.28 -7.56
CA TYR A 154 15.20 -8.54 -8.83
C TYR A 154 14.39 -8.03 -10.03
N PRO A 155 14.13 -6.72 -10.16
CA PRO A 155 13.28 -6.17 -11.22
C PRO A 155 13.80 -6.50 -12.63
N GLN A 156 15.12 -6.66 -12.80
CA GLN A 156 15.74 -7.10 -14.04
C GLN A 156 15.24 -8.47 -14.53
N LYS A 157 14.72 -9.32 -13.64
CA LYS A 157 14.13 -10.62 -14.02
C LYS A 157 12.80 -10.47 -14.74
N LEU A 158 12.16 -9.30 -14.71
CA LEU A 158 11.00 -8.98 -15.55
C LEU A 158 11.36 -8.70 -17.00
N ILE A 159 12.65 -8.53 -17.32
CA ILE A 159 13.15 -8.37 -18.69
C ILE A 159 13.69 -9.70 -19.20
N SER A 160 13.13 -10.19 -20.31
CA SER A 160 13.58 -11.38 -21.02
C SER A 160 14.81 -11.05 -21.87
N THR A 161 15.90 -11.77 -21.64
CA THR A 161 17.17 -11.59 -22.36
C THR A 161 17.15 -12.15 -23.78
N ASN A 162 16.32 -13.17 -24.04
CA ASN A 162 16.24 -13.87 -25.33
C ASN A 162 14.80 -14.01 -25.86
N ASN A 163 13.86 -13.18 -25.38
CA ASN A 163 12.41 -13.33 -25.64
C ASN A 163 11.82 -14.70 -25.24
N ASN A 164 12.53 -15.48 -24.42
CA ASN A 164 12.04 -16.74 -23.87
C ASN A 164 11.28 -16.46 -22.57
N PHE A 165 9.98 -16.23 -22.70
CA PHE A 165 9.10 -15.94 -21.57
C PHE A 165 8.93 -17.13 -20.62
N ASP A 166 8.94 -18.37 -21.10
CA ASP A 166 8.76 -19.53 -20.22
C ASP A 166 9.96 -19.75 -19.30
N LYS A 167 11.18 -19.56 -19.79
CA LYS A 167 12.39 -19.59 -18.95
C LYS A 167 12.34 -18.49 -17.88
N GLN A 168 11.97 -17.27 -18.26
CA GLN A 168 11.81 -16.16 -17.32
C GLN A 168 10.80 -16.49 -16.22
N ILE A 169 9.65 -17.07 -16.57
CA ILE A 169 8.64 -17.48 -15.60
C ILE A 169 9.18 -18.58 -14.67
N SER A 170 9.94 -19.54 -15.21
CA SER A 170 10.59 -20.60 -14.42
C SER A 170 11.58 -20.01 -13.42
N ASP A 171 12.47 -19.11 -13.87
CA ASP A 171 13.46 -18.46 -13.00
C ASP A 171 12.78 -17.72 -11.83
N ILE A 172 11.68 -16.99 -12.10
CA ILE A 172 10.91 -16.30 -11.05
C ILE A 172 10.23 -17.30 -10.11
N ALA A 173 9.70 -18.40 -10.66
CA ALA A 173 9.05 -19.46 -9.89
C ALA A 173 10.01 -20.13 -8.92
N ASP A 174 11.21 -20.48 -9.39
CA ASP A 174 12.27 -21.07 -8.58
C ASP A 174 12.72 -20.09 -7.48
N MET A 175 13.00 -18.82 -7.83
CA MET A 175 13.42 -17.82 -6.84
C MET A 175 12.37 -17.55 -5.76
N SER A 176 11.10 -17.43 -6.15
CA SER A 176 10.00 -17.18 -5.21
C SER A 176 9.53 -18.44 -4.47
N GLY A 177 9.99 -19.63 -4.88
CA GLY A 177 9.59 -20.91 -4.29
C GLY A 177 8.12 -21.25 -4.53
N VAL A 178 7.55 -20.82 -5.67
CA VAL A 178 6.16 -21.07 -6.07
C VAL A 178 6.09 -21.71 -7.47
N THR A 179 4.90 -22.07 -7.94
CA THR A 179 4.75 -22.66 -9.28
C THR A 179 4.79 -21.61 -10.39
N ALA A 180 5.24 -21.99 -11.59
CA ALA A 180 5.15 -21.16 -12.81
C ALA A 180 3.71 -20.66 -13.08
N LYS A 181 2.69 -21.47 -12.76
CA LYS A 181 1.27 -21.06 -12.86
C LYS A 181 0.94 -19.90 -11.92
N THR A 182 1.44 -19.95 -10.68
CA THR A 182 1.29 -18.87 -9.70
C THR A 182 1.97 -17.59 -10.18
N VAL A 183 3.17 -17.69 -10.77
CA VAL A 183 3.88 -16.55 -11.35
C VAL A 183 3.06 -15.94 -12.49
N LYS A 184 2.66 -16.73 -13.50
CA LYS A 184 1.84 -16.24 -14.63
C LYS A 184 0.56 -15.57 -14.16
N SER A 185 -0.14 -16.18 -13.18
CA SER A 185 -1.34 -15.59 -12.60
C SER A 185 -1.05 -14.30 -11.86
N THR A 186 0.05 -14.21 -11.10
CA THR A 186 0.41 -13.01 -10.33
C THR A 186 0.80 -11.87 -11.25
N LEU A 187 1.60 -12.13 -12.28
CA LEU A 187 1.95 -11.12 -13.29
C LEU A 187 0.71 -10.58 -14.01
N LYS A 188 -0.22 -11.46 -14.40
CA LYS A 188 -1.49 -11.02 -14.98
C LYS A 188 -2.26 -10.11 -14.01
N LYS A 189 -2.38 -10.49 -12.73
CA LYS A 189 -3.05 -9.67 -11.72
C LYS A 189 -2.38 -8.30 -11.52
N LEU A 190 -1.04 -8.27 -11.44
CA LEU A 190 -0.29 -7.03 -11.29
C LEU A 190 -0.45 -6.13 -12.52
N GLN A 191 -0.55 -6.73 -13.71
CA GLN A 191 -0.83 -6.01 -14.95
C GLN A 191 -2.26 -5.45 -14.96
N ASP A 192 -3.25 -6.25 -14.59
CA ASP A 192 -4.66 -5.83 -14.48
C ASP A 192 -4.84 -4.74 -13.40
N LEU A 193 -3.93 -4.65 -12.43
CA LEU A 193 -3.88 -3.65 -11.36
C LEU A 193 -2.96 -2.46 -11.65
N ASP A 194 -2.38 -2.37 -12.85
CA ASP A 194 -1.52 -1.27 -13.30
C ASP A 194 -0.23 -1.10 -12.47
N PHE A 195 0.20 -2.15 -11.76
CA PHE A 195 1.50 -2.18 -11.06
C PHE A 195 2.64 -2.51 -12.02
N ILE A 196 2.37 -3.31 -13.04
CA ILE A 196 3.33 -3.63 -14.11
C ILE A 196 2.67 -3.44 -15.46
N ARG A 197 3.47 -3.14 -16.49
CA ARG A 197 3.01 -3.03 -17.88
C ARG A 197 3.78 -4.01 -18.75
N ARG A 198 3.12 -4.52 -19.78
CA ARG A 198 3.79 -5.34 -20.80
C ARG A 198 4.71 -4.45 -21.64
N GLU A 199 5.95 -4.89 -21.84
CA GLU A 199 6.93 -4.23 -22.69
C GLU A 199 7.46 -5.19 -23.76
N LYS A 200 8.20 -4.66 -24.75
CA LYS A 200 8.71 -5.47 -25.89
C LYS A 200 9.51 -6.69 -25.45
N ARG A 201 10.28 -6.56 -24.37
CA ARG A 201 11.16 -7.61 -23.85
C ARG A 201 10.62 -8.28 -22.59
N GLY A 202 9.41 -8.01 -22.12
CA GLY A 202 9.08 -8.41 -20.75
C GLY A 202 7.92 -7.65 -20.12
N TYR A 203 8.10 -7.36 -18.85
CA TYR A 203 7.30 -6.42 -18.10
C TYR A 203 8.18 -5.32 -17.51
N GLY A 204 7.62 -4.12 -17.40
CA GLY A 204 8.20 -3.02 -16.63
C GLY A 204 7.33 -2.74 -15.41
N ILE A 205 7.94 -2.43 -14.27
CA ILE A 205 7.21 -1.93 -13.10
C ILE A 205 6.80 -0.48 -13.39
N VAL A 206 5.53 -0.14 -13.17
CA VAL A 206 5.00 1.20 -13.48
C VAL A 206 5.45 2.22 -12.44
N ASP A 207 5.35 1.85 -11.17
CA ASP A 207 5.77 2.64 -10.02
C ASP A 207 6.30 1.67 -8.96
N TYR A 208 7.61 1.70 -8.74
CA TYR A 208 8.29 0.78 -7.82
C TYR A 208 7.87 1.02 -6.38
N VAL A 209 7.80 2.29 -5.95
CA VAL A 209 7.46 2.66 -4.57
C VAL A 209 6.03 2.25 -4.27
N LYS A 210 5.10 2.50 -5.19
CA LYS A 210 3.71 2.08 -5.04
C LYS A 210 3.56 0.54 -4.96
N LEU A 211 4.36 -0.20 -5.73
CA LEU A 211 4.37 -1.67 -5.65
C LEU A 211 4.97 -2.16 -4.33
N LEU A 212 6.03 -1.51 -3.85
CA LEU A 212 6.66 -1.78 -2.56
C LEU A 212 5.66 -1.56 -1.42
N GLU A 213 5.05 -0.38 -1.32
CA GLU A 213 4.04 -0.07 -0.30
C GLU A 213 2.89 -1.10 -0.31
N ARG A 214 2.42 -1.46 -1.51
CA ARG A 214 1.36 -2.48 -1.64
C ARG A 214 1.81 -3.85 -1.13
N TRP A 215 3.06 -4.22 -1.41
CA TRP A 215 3.64 -5.47 -0.95
C TRP A 215 3.86 -5.46 0.56
N GLU A 216 4.36 -4.38 1.14
CA GLU A 216 4.58 -4.23 2.59
C GLU A 216 3.29 -4.36 3.38
N PHE A 217 2.21 -3.75 2.87
CA PHE A 217 0.89 -3.90 3.45
C PHE A 217 0.43 -5.36 3.44
N GLY A 218 0.55 -6.05 2.30
CA GLY A 218 0.20 -7.46 2.20
C GLY A 218 1.13 -8.37 3.02
N TYR A 219 2.40 -8.00 3.15
CA TYR A 219 3.38 -8.68 3.98
C TYR A 219 2.94 -8.65 5.45
N ALA A 220 2.64 -7.45 5.95
CA ALA A 220 2.16 -7.21 7.31
C ALA A 220 0.84 -7.94 7.61
N GLU A 221 -0.15 -7.85 6.72
CA GLU A 221 -1.48 -8.43 6.94
C GLU A 221 -1.51 -9.95 6.80
N ARG A 222 -0.63 -10.54 5.98
CA ARG A 222 -0.78 -11.93 5.54
C ARG A 222 0.49 -12.75 5.52
N LEU A 223 1.48 -12.35 4.74
CA LEU A 223 2.63 -13.23 4.48
C LEU A 223 3.42 -13.47 5.77
N ARG A 224 3.64 -12.44 6.58
CA ARG A 224 4.39 -12.54 7.83
C ARG A 224 3.78 -13.56 8.79
N ALA A 225 2.45 -13.52 9.00
CA ALA A 225 1.76 -14.48 9.86
C ALA A 225 1.86 -15.91 9.32
N LYS A 226 1.82 -16.11 8.00
CA LYS A 226 2.00 -17.42 7.38
C LYS A 226 3.42 -17.98 7.58
N LEU A 227 4.42 -17.11 7.60
CA LEU A 227 5.83 -17.51 7.76
C LEU A 227 6.22 -17.74 9.22
N LEU A 228 5.40 -17.33 10.19
CA LEU A 228 5.72 -17.45 11.61
C LEU A 228 5.88 -18.93 11.98
N ILE A 229 7.04 -19.27 12.54
CA ILE A 229 7.29 -20.59 13.11
C ILE A 229 6.95 -20.56 14.59
N GLU A 230 7.64 -19.71 15.36
CA GLU A 230 7.45 -19.60 16.81
C GLU A 230 8.09 -18.31 17.35
N THR A 231 7.60 -17.83 18.50
CA THR A 231 8.19 -16.71 19.23
C THR A 231 8.76 -17.18 20.56
N TYR A 232 9.88 -16.58 20.97
CA TYR A 232 10.70 -17.02 22.08
C TYR A 232 11.15 -15.87 22.98
N SER A 233 11.49 -16.24 24.21
CA SER A 233 12.24 -15.38 25.14
C SER A 233 13.49 -16.07 25.65
N PRO A 234 14.54 -15.30 25.99
CA PRO A 234 15.71 -15.83 26.67
C PRO A 234 15.35 -16.51 28.00
N ILE A 235 16.07 -17.56 28.36
CA ILE A 235 15.96 -18.20 29.68
C ILE A 235 16.91 -17.50 30.67
N GLY A 236 16.41 -17.22 31.87
CA GLY A 236 17.20 -16.68 32.97
C GLY A 236 17.51 -15.18 32.81
N LYS A 237 18.72 -14.77 33.21
CA LYS A 237 19.20 -13.37 33.15
C LYS A 237 20.01 -13.05 31.89
N GLN A 238 19.93 -13.90 30.87
CA GLN A 238 20.67 -13.72 29.63
C GLN A 238 20.22 -12.43 28.93
N SER A 239 21.17 -11.58 28.56
CA SER A 239 20.91 -10.33 27.85
C SER A 239 20.70 -10.58 26.35
N LEU A 240 19.94 -9.71 25.69
CA LEU A 240 19.77 -9.78 24.24
C LEU A 240 21.11 -9.65 23.49
N SER A 241 22.00 -8.78 23.99
CA SER A 241 23.35 -8.59 23.44
C SER A 241 24.23 -9.85 23.46
N GLU A 242 24.09 -10.71 24.48
CA GLU A 242 24.82 -11.99 24.52
C GLU A 242 24.30 -12.95 23.44
N ILE A 243 22.99 -12.91 23.18
CA ILE A 243 22.33 -13.74 22.16
C ILE A 243 22.70 -13.25 20.75
N GLU A 244 22.73 -11.94 20.53
CA GLU A 244 23.08 -11.32 19.25
C GLU A 244 24.43 -11.83 18.70
N ASN A 245 25.45 -11.94 19.55
CA ASN A 245 26.76 -12.44 19.15
C ASN A 245 26.73 -13.92 18.75
N MET A 246 26.02 -14.76 19.52
CA MET A 246 25.84 -16.17 19.16
C MET A 246 25.08 -16.31 17.84
N ILE A 247 24.03 -15.51 17.65
CA ILE A 247 23.23 -15.52 16.43
C ILE A 247 24.09 -15.17 15.20
N LYS A 248 24.97 -14.18 15.29
CA LYS A 248 25.88 -13.85 14.18
C LYS A 248 26.82 -15.03 13.86
N MET A 249 27.42 -15.61 14.90
CA MET A 249 28.42 -16.67 14.74
C MET A 249 27.84 -17.97 14.15
N PHE A 250 26.60 -18.32 14.50
CA PHE A 250 25.99 -19.59 14.11
C PHE A 250 25.08 -19.51 12.87
N ALA A 251 24.92 -18.34 12.24
CA ALA A 251 24.02 -18.16 11.09
C ALA A 251 24.33 -19.12 9.92
N GLY A 252 25.62 -19.27 9.57
CA GLY A 252 26.04 -20.21 8.52
C GLY A 252 25.94 -21.68 8.92
N VAL A 253 26.06 -21.99 10.21
CA VAL A 253 25.98 -23.34 10.77
C VAL A 253 24.54 -23.84 10.76
N TYR A 254 23.62 -23.02 11.28
CA TYR A 254 22.19 -23.35 11.37
C TYR A 254 21.37 -22.89 10.17
N LYS A 255 22.01 -22.35 9.13
CA LYS A 255 21.39 -21.94 7.85
C LYS A 255 20.13 -21.09 8.08
N TYR A 256 20.32 -19.95 8.72
CA TYR A 256 19.29 -18.92 8.82
C TYR A 256 19.83 -17.57 8.40
N SER A 257 18.92 -16.66 8.08
CA SER A 257 19.20 -15.27 7.81
C SER A 257 18.69 -14.37 8.95
N ILE A 258 19.42 -13.30 9.27
CA ILE A 258 19.09 -12.32 10.31
C ILE A 258 18.21 -11.23 9.68
N GLY A 259 17.08 -10.91 10.33
CA GLY A 259 16.10 -9.92 9.89
C GLY A 259 15.70 -8.92 10.97
N GLY A 260 14.65 -8.13 10.66
CA GLY A 260 14.02 -7.20 11.59
C GLY A 260 14.95 -6.13 12.14
N GLU A 261 14.71 -5.70 13.39
CA GLU A 261 15.52 -4.69 14.07
C GLU A 261 16.99 -5.08 14.17
N PHE A 262 17.29 -6.36 14.42
CA PHE A 262 18.68 -6.79 14.56
C PHE A 262 19.45 -6.64 13.25
N ALA A 263 18.87 -7.07 12.13
CA ALA A 263 19.46 -6.84 10.81
C ALA A 263 19.65 -5.35 10.51
N ALA A 264 18.63 -4.52 10.80
CA ALA A 264 18.71 -3.08 10.65
C ALA A 264 19.87 -2.48 11.44
N SER A 265 20.06 -2.91 12.69
CA SER A 265 21.17 -2.47 13.54
C SER A 265 22.54 -2.79 12.94
N ILE A 266 22.68 -3.94 12.26
CA ILE A 266 23.94 -4.38 11.66
C ILE A 266 24.27 -3.54 10.42
N ILE A 267 23.31 -3.35 9.51
CA ILE A 267 23.58 -2.67 8.24
C ILE A 267 23.62 -1.14 8.36
N THR A 268 22.93 -0.58 9.37
CA THR A 268 22.87 0.87 9.58
C THR A 268 23.80 1.34 10.70
N GLY A 269 23.97 0.57 11.77
CA GLY A 269 24.63 1.04 13.00
C GLY A 269 23.83 2.11 13.77
N HIS A 270 22.57 2.37 13.39
CA HIS A 270 21.80 3.52 13.85
C HIS A 270 20.88 3.25 15.05
N LEU A 271 20.73 1.99 15.48
CA LEU A 271 19.92 1.64 16.65
C LEU A 271 20.52 0.50 17.46
N ARG A 272 20.10 0.40 18.73
CA ARG A 272 20.21 -0.84 19.51
C ARG A 272 18.90 -1.63 19.34
N PRO A 273 18.95 -2.89 18.92
CA PRO A 273 17.75 -3.66 18.67
C PRO A 273 17.05 -4.03 19.99
N SER A 274 15.72 -3.96 20.01
CA SER A 274 14.90 -4.52 21.09
C SER A 274 14.42 -5.94 20.81
N SER A 275 14.47 -6.36 19.55
CA SER A 275 13.98 -7.64 19.08
C SER A 275 14.93 -8.26 18.06
N VAL A 276 14.89 -9.60 17.95
CA VAL A 276 15.65 -10.37 16.96
C VAL A 276 14.69 -11.18 16.12
N THR A 277 14.88 -11.13 14.80
CA THR A 277 14.11 -11.91 13.84
C THR A 277 15.06 -12.81 13.07
N LEU A 278 14.79 -14.12 13.04
CA LEU A 278 15.55 -15.10 12.25
C LEU A 278 14.66 -15.73 11.18
N HIS A 279 15.17 -15.85 9.96
CA HIS A 279 14.52 -16.52 8.84
C HIS A 279 15.25 -17.84 8.56
N LEU A 280 14.65 -18.95 8.96
CA LEU A 280 15.21 -20.28 8.78
C LEU A 280 15.01 -20.76 7.34
N HIS A 281 16.07 -21.28 6.74
CA HIS A 281 16.02 -21.89 5.42
C HIS A 281 15.20 -23.19 5.48
N LYS A 282 14.64 -23.63 4.35
CA LYS A 282 13.69 -24.75 4.30
C LYS A 282 14.26 -26.03 4.92
N GLU A 283 15.56 -26.25 4.80
CA GLU A 283 16.28 -27.41 5.30
C GLU A 283 16.38 -27.43 6.84
N THR A 284 16.22 -26.28 7.51
CA THR A 284 16.43 -26.16 8.96
C THR A 284 15.17 -25.83 9.77
N ILE A 285 14.03 -25.61 9.11
CA ILE A 285 12.74 -25.32 9.77
C ILE A 285 12.36 -26.42 10.78
N ASP A 286 12.50 -27.69 10.41
CA ASP A 286 12.11 -28.80 11.29
C ASP A 286 12.97 -28.87 12.57
N TYR A 287 14.19 -28.31 12.53
CA TYR A 287 15.15 -28.27 13.64
C TYR A 287 15.07 -26.95 14.44
N HIS A 288 14.08 -26.09 14.21
CA HIS A 288 13.94 -24.79 14.88
C HIS A 288 13.99 -24.87 16.42
N ARG A 289 13.46 -25.95 17.02
CA ARG A 289 13.50 -26.16 18.48
C ARG A 289 14.91 -26.44 18.99
N GLU A 290 15.74 -27.14 18.23
CA GLU A 290 17.13 -27.43 18.59
C GLU A 290 17.97 -26.15 18.53
N ILE A 291 17.71 -25.30 17.53
CA ILE A 291 18.29 -23.96 17.42
C ILE A 291 17.84 -23.09 18.62
N ALA A 292 16.57 -23.14 19.00
CA ALA A 292 16.08 -22.43 20.18
C ALA A 292 16.77 -22.92 21.47
N VAL A 293 16.96 -24.23 21.63
CA VAL A 293 17.67 -24.82 22.78
C VAL A 293 19.14 -24.41 22.82
N SER A 294 19.84 -24.40 21.67
CA SER A 294 21.25 -24.01 21.61
C SER A 294 21.45 -22.54 22.02
N PHE A 295 20.46 -21.68 21.74
CA PHE A 295 20.42 -20.28 22.19
C PHE A 295 19.76 -20.08 23.56
N ARG A 296 19.40 -21.16 24.28
CA ARG A 296 18.73 -21.11 25.60
C ARG A 296 17.44 -20.29 25.59
N LEU A 297 16.61 -20.54 24.59
CA LEU A 297 15.33 -19.88 24.40
C LEU A 297 14.17 -20.76 24.87
N LYS A 298 13.12 -20.14 25.41
CA LYS A 298 11.85 -20.80 25.73
C LYS A 298 10.71 -20.20 24.90
N PRO A 299 9.73 -20.99 24.44
CA PRO A 299 8.56 -20.46 23.73
C PRO A 299 7.85 -19.39 24.57
N ASN A 300 7.55 -18.26 23.95
CA ASN A 300 6.79 -17.16 24.54
C ASN A 300 6.12 -16.36 23.41
N PRO A 301 4.78 -16.35 23.29
CA PRO A 301 4.06 -15.56 22.29
C PRO A 301 4.34 -14.05 22.36
N GLU A 302 4.71 -13.53 23.54
CA GLU A 302 5.08 -12.11 23.76
C GLU A 302 6.60 -11.89 23.76
N GLY A 303 7.36 -12.89 23.33
CA GLY A 303 8.80 -12.85 23.31
C GLY A 303 9.38 -11.90 22.26
N ASN A 304 10.64 -11.52 22.44
CA ASN A 304 11.34 -10.58 21.56
C ASN A 304 12.28 -11.27 20.55
N ILE A 305 12.24 -12.59 20.46
CA ILE A 305 12.99 -13.37 19.47
C ILE A 305 11.98 -14.18 18.64
N THR A 306 11.89 -13.91 17.35
CA THR A 306 10.91 -14.56 16.48
C THR A 306 11.58 -15.33 15.36
N PHE A 307 11.17 -16.57 15.17
CA PHE A 307 11.63 -17.43 14.08
C PHE A 307 10.56 -17.46 12.99
N PHE A 308 10.98 -17.20 11.76
CA PHE A 308 10.17 -17.30 10.55
C PHE A 308 10.77 -18.32 9.59
N GLN A 309 9.92 -18.88 8.75
CA GLN A 309 10.35 -19.48 7.51
C GLN A 309 10.87 -18.40 6.55
N ASP A 310 11.96 -18.69 5.85
CA ASP A 310 12.50 -17.77 4.85
C ASP A 310 11.59 -17.63 3.60
N ILE A 311 11.68 -16.47 2.95
CA ILE A 311 10.96 -16.17 1.71
C ILE A 311 11.77 -16.69 0.52
N GLY A 312 11.16 -17.58 -0.27
CA GLY A 312 11.75 -18.10 -1.51
C GLY A 312 12.41 -19.47 -1.36
N GLN A 313 13.16 -19.88 -2.39
CA GLN A 313 13.81 -21.20 -2.42
C GLN A 313 15.31 -21.16 -2.09
N TYR A 314 16.00 -20.05 -2.33
CA TYR A 314 17.46 -19.96 -2.22
C TYR A 314 17.96 -19.18 -1.00
N GLY A 315 17.09 -18.94 -0.03
CA GLY A 315 17.36 -18.06 1.09
C GLY A 315 17.34 -16.58 0.69
N SER A 316 16.86 -15.71 1.57
CA SER A 316 16.83 -14.25 1.34
C SER A 316 18.16 -13.57 1.65
N SER A 317 19.25 -14.33 1.77
CA SER A 317 20.56 -13.81 2.19
C SER A 317 21.11 -12.80 1.19
N TYR A 318 21.39 -11.61 1.70
CA TYR A 318 21.97 -10.46 1.04
C TYR A 318 23.43 -10.32 1.47
N GLU A 319 24.32 -10.15 0.51
CA GLU A 319 25.73 -9.86 0.78
C GLU A 319 25.89 -8.39 1.14
N TYR A 320 26.35 -8.12 2.36
CA TYR A 320 26.64 -6.77 2.83
C TYR A 320 28.16 -6.60 2.98
N GLY A 321 28.72 -5.55 2.39
CA GLY A 321 30.15 -5.23 2.54
C GLY A 321 31.13 -6.30 2.02
N GLY A 322 30.69 -7.19 1.12
CA GLY A 322 31.53 -8.29 0.59
C GLY A 322 31.72 -9.47 1.56
N GLN A 323 31.01 -9.48 2.69
CA GLN A 323 30.92 -10.62 3.60
C GLN A 323 29.50 -11.19 3.57
N THR A 324 29.39 -12.52 3.62
CA THR A 324 28.10 -13.22 3.73
C THR A 324 27.61 -13.12 5.17
N ASP A 325 27.12 -11.94 5.58
CA ASP A 325 26.64 -11.71 6.96
C ASP A 325 25.30 -12.41 7.26
N HIS A 326 24.82 -13.26 6.35
CA HIS A 326 23.54 -13.95 6.45
C HIS A 326 22.40 -12.97 6.79
N ILE A 327 22.41 -11.76 6.24
CA ILE A 327 21.38 -10.76 6.49
C ILE A 327 20.30 -10.90 5.42
N ILE A 328 19.02 -10.74 5.74
CA ILE A 328 17.97 -10.73 4.71
C ILE A 328 18.08 -9.51 3.79
N ASN A 329 17.40 -9.55 2.65
CA ASN A 329 17.34 -8.39 1.75
C ASN A 329 16.86 -7.10 2.47
N PRO A 330 17.51 -5.93 2.24
CA PRO A 330 17.13 -4.66 2.85
C PRO A 330 15.64 -4.29 2.68
N LEU A 331 15.01 -4.72 1.60
CA LEU A 331 13.57 -4.54 1.36
C LEU A 331 12.70 -5.26 2.40
N LEU A 332 13.08 -6.45 2.83
CA LEU A 332 12.36 -7.20 3.86
C LEU A 332 12.65 -6.63 5.26
N ILE A 333 13.86 -6.11 5.49
CA ILE A 333 14.19 -5.37 6.72
C ILE A 333 13.29 -4.13 6.80
N HIS A 334 13.22 -3.35 5.73
CA HIS A 334 12.39 -2.16 5.64
C HIS A 334 10.92 -2.48 5.99
N ALA A 335 10.35 -3.53 5.39
CA ALA A 335 9.00 -3.98 5.67
C ALA A 335 8.76 -4.39 7.13
N GLU A 336 9.73 -5.06 7.78
CA GLU A 336 9.64 -5.39 9.21
C GLU A 336 9.59 -4.13 10.08
N LEU A 337 10.36 -3.09 9.73
CA LEU A 337 10.44 -1.84 10.50
C LEU A 337 9.21 -0.94 10.30
N VAL A 338 8.79 -0.68 9.06
CA VAL A 338 7.69 0.25 8.75
C VAL A 338 6.33 -0.24 9.24
N ARG A 339 6.17 -1.56 9.38
CA ARG A 339 4.96 -2.17 9.97
C ARG A 339 4.76 -1.76 11.43
N THR A 340 5.80 -1.33 12.12
CA THR A 340 5.72 -0.93 13.53
C THR A 340 5.24 0.51 13.69
N GLY A 341 4.64 0.81 14.85
CA GLY A 341 4.32 2.19 15.24
C GLY A 341 5.51 2.97 15.81
N ASP A 342 6.68 2.34 16.00
CA ASP A 342 7.85 2.89 16.69
C ASP A 342 8.57 3.93 15.80
N SER A 343 8.70 5.17 16.30
CA SER A 343 9.35 6.27 15.57
C SER A 343 10.82 6.01 15.27
N ARG A 344 11.55 5.33 16.17
CA ARG A 344 12.97 4.97 15.98
C ARG A 344 13.13 4.00 14.81
N LEU A 345 12.20 3.06 14.70
CA LEU A 345 12.21 2.07 13.62
C LEU A 345 11.82 2.70 12.29
N LYS A 346 10.90 3.66 12.28
CA LYS A 346 10.56 4.44 11.08
C LYS A 346 11.74 5.27 10.57
N GLU A 347 12.47 5.93 11.46
CA GLU A 347 13.70 6.67 11.09
C GLU A 347 14.74 5.73 10.47
N THR A 348 14.97 4.57 11.08
CA THR A 348 15.93 3.59 10.56
C THR A 348 15.45 2.95 9.26
N ALA A 349 14.14 2.75 9.09
CA ALA A 349 13.56 2.32 7.82
C ALA A 349 13.85 3.32 6.71
N GLN A 350 13.67 4.62 6.96
CA GLN A 350 14.00 5.66 5.98
C GLN A 350 15.47 5.59 5.54
N LEU A 351 16.41 5.43 6.47
CA LEU A 351 17.83 5.26 6.15
C LEU A 351 18.09 4.03 5.27
N ILE A 352 17.38 2.93 5.51
CA ILE A 352 17.47 1.72 4.69
C ILE A 352 16.90 1.97 3.30
N PHE A 353 15.77 2.67 3.19
CA PHE A 353 15.17 3.03 1.92
C PHE A 353 16.13 3.86 1.08
N ASP A 354 16.62 4.97 1.63
CA ASP A 354 17.50 5.92 0.95
C ASP A 354 18.80 5.24 0.48
N LYS A 355 19.38 4.37 1.33
CA LYS A 355 20.69 3.77 1.06
C LYS A 355 20.65 2.54 0.14
N TYR A 356 19.59 1.73 0.19
CA TYR A 356 19.57 0.41 -0.45
C TYR A 356 18.40 0.19 -1.42
N ILE A 357 17.32 0.95 -1.32
CA ILE A 357 16.08 0.71 -2.09
C ILE A 357 15.87 1.80 -3.14
N GLU A 358 16.18 3.06 -2.83
CA GLU A 358 15.93 4.21 -3.71
C GLU A 358 16.58 4.03 -5.10
N GLU A 359 17.83 3.57 -5.15
CA GLU A 359 18.52 3.34 -6.44
C GLU A 359 17.81 2.27 -7.29
N ILE A 360 17.23 1.25 -6.66
CA ILE A 360 16.45 0.23 -7.38
C ILE A 360 15.15 0.84 -7.90
N ALA A 361 14.51 1.73 -7.13
CA ALA A 361 13.27 2.39 -7.49
C ALA A 361 13.41 3.38 -8.66
N GLN A 362 14.60 3.96 -8.85
CA GLN A 362 14.89 4.92 -9.91
C GLN A 362 15.31 4.29 -11.25
N ARG A 363 15.58 2.97 -11.27
CA ARG A 363 15.93 2.19 -12.47
C ARG A 363 14.70 1.65 -13.18
#